data_AF-X0VXC5-F1
#
_entry.id   AF-X0VXC5-F1
#
_cell.length_a   1.000
_cell.length_b   1.000
_cell.length_c   1.000
_cell.angle_alpha   90.00
_cell.angle_beta   90.00
_cell.angle_gamma   90.00
#
_symmetry.space_group_name_H-M   'P 1'
#
loop_
_entity.id
_entity.type
_entity.pdbx_description
1 polymer ?
#
loop_
_entity_poly.entity_id
_entity_poly.type
_entity_poly.pdbx_seq_one_letter_code
_entity_poly.pdbx_strand_id
1 'polypeptide(L)'
;MNEPLTLRAFSDLPQIKARLVSKGLSPPESENKAEIFLACAKALRDSGLDDGAAVRAFFVPGRIEVLGKHTDYAGGRSIVATAENGFCLVATKRQDNTIRILDIASDEKVEFTITDQLQPHSEHWSNYPMTVARRLATNFPGTQCGAEIAFASDLPPAAGMASSSAMIV
;
A
#
# COMPACT_ATOMS: atom_id res chain seq x y z
N MET A 1 -3.17 -4.25 -9.27
CA MET A 1 -2.91 -5.21 -10.37
C MET A 1 -3.02 -6.62 -9.80
N ASN A 2 -4.09 -7.35 -10.11
CA ASN A 2 -4.44 -8.56 -9.35
C ASN A 2 -3.65 -9.81 -9.78
N GLU A 3 -2.96 -9.75 -10.91
CA GLU A 3 -2.09 -10.83 -11.38
C GLU A 3 -0.66 -10.64 -10.88
N PRO A 4 0.04 -11.73 -10.51
CA PRO A 4 1.46 -11.66 -10.16
C PRO A 4 2.28 -11.10 -11.33
N LEU A 5 3.24 -10.25 -10.99
CA LEU A 5 4.27 -9.73 -11.88
C LEU A 5 5.63 -10.20 -11.39
N THR A 6 6.65 -10.12 -12.24
CA THR A 6 8.04 -10.17 -11.76
C THR A 6 8.47 -8.77 -11.36
N LEU A 7 9.44 -8.66 -10.46
CA LEU A 7 10.01 -7.36 -10.07
C LEU A 7 10.58 -6.61 -11.28
N ARG A 8 11.17 -7.33 -12.24
CA ARG A 8 11.66 -6.78 -13.52
C ARG A 8 10.57 -6.17 -14.40
N ALA A 9 9.33 -6.65 -14.32
CA ALA A 9 8.24 -6.17 -15.19
C ALA A 9 7.94 -4.68 -15.00
N PHE A 10 8.27 -4.11 -13.83
CA PHE A 10 8.06 -2.69 -13.55
C PHE A 10 8.99 -1.76 -14.35
N SER A 11 10.05 -2.29 -14.95
CA SER A 11 10.92 -1.54 -15.86
C SER A 11 10.27 -1.26 -17.22
N ASP A 12 9.20 -1.97 -17.60
CA ASP A 12 8.40 -1.70 -18.80
C ASP A 12 7.28 -0.71 -18.47
N LEU A 13 7.66 0.56 -18.33
CA LEU A 13 6.72 1.65 -18.01
C LEU A 13 5.54 1.76 -18.99
N PRO A 14 5.72 1.64 -20.33
CA PRO A 14 4.59 1.62 -21.26
C PRO A 14 3.57 0.52 -20.94
N GLN A 15 4.03 -0.69 -20.61
CA GLN A 15 3.14 -1.79 -20.25
C GLN A 15 2.41 -1.52 -18.93
N ILE A 16 3.10 -1.02 -17.90
CA ILE A 16 2.50 -0.68 -16.61
C ILE A 16 1.45 0.43 -16.78
N LYS A 17 1.78 1.48 -17.53
CA LYS A 17 0.86 2.57 -17.87
C LYS A 17 -0.40 2.05 -18.57
N ALA A 18 -0.25 1.23 -19.61
CA ALA A 18 -1.38 0.67 -20.34
C ALA A 18 -2.30 -0.16 -19.43
N ARG A 19 -1.71 -0.93 -18.51
CA ARG A 19 -2.47 -1.67 -17.49
C ARG A 19 -3.25 -0.72 -16.57
N LEU A 20 -2.64 0.34 -16.07
CA LEU A 20 -3.30 1.33 -15.21
C LEU A 20 -4.46 2.03 -15.91
N VAL A 21 -4.28 2.45 -17.17
CA VAL A 21 -5.36 3.04 -17.98
C VAL A 21 -6.51 2.05 -18.18
N SER A 22 -6.22 0.78 -18.49
CA SER A 22 -7.26 -0.25 -18.61
C SER A 22 -8.02 -0.53 -17.31
N LYS A 23 -7.49 -0.09 -16.17
CA LYS A 23 -8.13 -0.17 -14.84
C LYS A 23 -8.84 1.12 -14.44
N GLY A 24 -8.91 2.10 -15.32
CA GLY A 24 -9.71 3.31 -15.16
C GLY A 24 -8.96 4.53 -14.64
N LEU A 25 -7.63 4.48 -14.53
CA LEU A 25 -6.83 5.68 -14.25
C LEU A 25 -6.73 6.55 -15.49
N SER A 26 -6.78 7.86 -15.31
CA SER A 26 -6.53 8.84 -16.36
C SER A 26 -5.10 8.72 -16.91
N PRO A 27 -4.85 9.10 -18.17
CA PRO A 27 -3.52 9.00 -18.75
C PRO A 27 -2.43 9.74 -17.95
N PRO A 28 -2.62 10.97 -17.45
CA PRO A 28 -1.62 11.65 -16.64
C PRO A 28 -1.32 10.90 -15.33
N GLU A 29 -2.36 10.43 -14.63
CA GLU A 29 -2.18 9.69 -13.38
C GLU A 29 -1.56 8.32 -13.61
N SER A 30 -1.87 7.66 -14.74
CA SER A 30 -1.23 6.39 -15.09
C SER A 30 0.28 6.51 -15.32
N GLU A 31 0.75 7.65 -15.83
CA GLU A 31 2.19 7.94 -15.98
C GLU A 31 2.85 8.13 -14.61
N ASN A 32 2.27 9.00 -13.78
CA ASN A 32 2.75 9.25 -12.43
C ASN A 32 2.81 7.95 -11.59
N LYS A 33 1.74 7.15 -11.61
CA LYS A 33 1.67 5.90 -10.83
C LYS A 33 2.63 4.83 -11.36
N ALA A 34 2.89 4.78 -12.67
CA ALA A 34 3.89 3.85 -13.22
C ALA A 34 5.29 4.14 -12.68
N GLU A 35 5.67 5.42 -12.59
CA GLU A 35 6.95 5.84 -11.99
C GLU A 35 7.04 5.48 -10.50
N ILE A 36 5.95 5.68 -9.74
CA ILE A 36 5.92 5.31 -8.33
C ILE A 36 6.07 3.79 -8.16
N PHE A 37 5.38 2.98 -8.96
CA PHE A 37 5.54 1.53 -8.92
C PHE A 37 6.97 1.08 -9.29
N LEU A 38 7.60 1.74 -10.27
CA LEU A 38 9.00 1.49 -10.60
C LEU A 38 9.93 1.81 -9.42
N ALA A 39 9.70 2.94 -8.73
CA ALA A 39 10.48 3.31 -7.55
C ALA A 39 10.33 2.28 -6.41
N CYS A 40 9.10 1.82 -6.14
CA CYS A 40 8.83 0.77 -5.15
C CYS A 40 9.53 -0.56 -5.54
N ALA A 41 9.45 -0.95 -6.81
CA ALA A 41 10.10 -2.16 -7.30
C ALA A 41 11.64 -2.06 -7.19
N LYS A 42 12.21 -0.88 -7.48
CA LYS A 42 13.63 -0.61 -7.31
C LYS A 42 14.05 -0.75 -5.84
N ALA A 43 13.30 -0.19 -4.90
CA ALA A 43 13.64 -0.29 -3.48
C ALA A 43 13.62 -1.74 -2.96
N LEU A 44 12.67 -2.56 -3.41
CA LEU A 44 12.68 -3.98 -3.09
C LEU A 44 13.91 -4.70 -3.68
N ARG A 45 14.29 -4.36 -4.91
CA ARG A 45 15.52 -4.90 -5.53
C ARG A 45 16.75 -4.51 -4.71
N ASP A 46 16.85 -3.24 -4.33
CA ASP A 46 17.97 -2.70 -3.55
C ASP A 46 18.02 -3.31 -2.13
N SER A 47 16.88 -3.77 -1.60
CA SER A 47 16.81 -4.54 -0.36
C SER A 47 17.26 -6.02 -0.48
N GLY A 48 17.61 -6.46 -1.69
CA GLY A 48 18.12 -7.79 -2.00
C GLY A 48 17.09 -8.75 -2.61
N LEU A 49 15.91 -8.28 -3.02
CA LEU A 49 14.91 -9.12 -3.68
C LEU A 49 15.32 -9.41 -5.15
N ASP A 50 15.23 -10.67 -5.56
CA ASP A 50 15.57 -11.08 -6.92
C ASP A 50 14.63 -10.47 -7.98
N ASP A 51 15.19 -10.18 -9.14
CA ASP A 51 14.49 -9.54 -10.25
C ASP A 51 13.37 -10.42 -10.85
N GLY A 52 13.51 -11.74 -10.73
CA GLY A 52 12.52 -12.74 -11.10
C GLY A 52 11.52 -13.07 -10.00
N ALA A 53 11.64 -12.47 -8.81
CA ALA A 53 10.71 -12.72 -7.71
C ALA A 53 9.27 -12.37 -8.12
N ALA A 54 8.34 -13.26 -7.79
CA ALA A 54 6.92 -13.01 -7.98
C ALA A 54 6.44 -11.97 -6.96
N VAL A 55 5.95 -10.85 -7.47
CA VAL A 55 5.42 -9.73 -6.69
C VAL A 55 4.00 -9.41 -7.11
N ARG A 56 3.30 -8.65 -6.28
CA ARG A 56 1.99 -8.07 -6.57
C ARG A 56 2.08 -6.56 -6.38
N ALA A 57 1.29 -5.83 -7.16
CA ALA A 57 1.21 -4.39 -7.04
C ALA A 57 -0.22 -3.95 -6.74
N PHE A 58 -0.35 -3.06 -5.77
CA PHE A 58 -1.62 -2.55 -5.27
C PHE A 58 -1.64 -1.03 -5.40
N PHE A 59 -2.78 -0.52 -5.85
CA PHE A 59 -3.07 0.91 -5.80
C PHE A 59 -4.27 1.08 -4.87
N VAL A 60 -4.09 1.88 -3.82
CA VAL A 60 -5.14 2.20 -2.85
C VAL A 60 -5.44 3.69 -2.96
N PRO A 61 -6.58 4.08 -3.56
CA PRO A 61 -6.91 5.48 -3.76
C PRO A 61 -7.22 6.17 -2.43
N GLY A 62 -6.88 7.46 -2.34
CA GLY A 62 -7.49 8.33 -1.34
C GLY A 62 -8.97 8.53 -1.61
N ARG A 63 -9.66 9.19 -0.67
CA ARG A 63 -11.09 9.49 -0.82
C ARG A 63 -11.40 10.93 -0.48
N ILE A 64 -12.46 11.43 -1.10
CA ILE A 64 -13.12 12.69 -0.74
C ILE A 64 -14.53 12.43 -0.20
N GLU A 65 -14.93 13.21 0.79
CA GLU A 65 -16.31 13.27 1.28
C GLU A 65 -17.05 14.38 0.53
N VAL A 66 -17.98 13.96 -0.34
CA VAL A 66 -18.82 14.88 -1.11
C VAL A 66 -19.96 15.40 -0.24
N LEU A 67 -20.57 14.52 0.57
CA LEU A 67 -21.67 14.87 1.48
C LEU A 67 -21.67 13.96 2.71
N GLY A 68 -22.19 14.47 3.83
CA GLY A 68 -22.34 13.69 5.07
C GLY A 68 -21.05 13.60 5.86
N LYS A 69 -20.43 14.76 6.12
CA LYS A 69 -19.32 14.86 7.08
C LYS A 69 -19.86 14.61 8.48
N HIS A 70 -19.09 13.90 9.32
CA HIS A 70 -19.44 13.62 10.71
C HIS A 70 -20.73 12.81 10.93
N THR A 71 -21.19 12.09 9.91
CA THR A 71 -22.42 11.28 10.00
C THR A 71 -22.14 9.79 10.18
N ASP A 72 -20.99 9.29 9.71
CA ASP A 72 -20.63 7.87 9.70
C ASP A 72 -20.56 7.27 11.11
N TYR A 73 -19.88 7.93 12.03
CA TYR A 73 -19.81 7.48 13.44
C TYR A 73 -21.10 7.71 14.22
N ALA A 74 -22.06 8.46 13.66
CA ALA A 74 -23.36 8.74 14.26
C ALA A 74 -24.50 7.88 13.67
N GLY A 75 -24.18 6.89 12.82
CA GLY A 75 -25.17 6.03 12.16
C GLY A 75 -25.93 6.70 11.00
N GLY A 76 -25.44 7.84 10.51
CA GLY A 76 -25.97 8.52 9.33
C GLY A 76 -25.40 7.97 8.02
N ARG A 77 -25.66 8.70 6.92
CA ARG A 77 -25.19 8.35 5.58
C ARG A 77 -24.17 9.37 5.08
N SER A 78 -23.23 8.91 4.26
CA SER A 78 -22.24 9.75 3.59
C SER A 78 -22.13 9.38 2.11
N ILE A 79 -21.77 10.35 1.29
CA ILE A 79 -21.44 10.15 -0.13
C ILE A 79 -19.94 10.42 -0.27
N VAL A 80 -19.20 9.39 -0.66
CA VAL A 80 -17.74 9.44 -0.86
C VAL A 80 -17.38 9.11 -2.30
N ALA A 81 -16.26 9.63 -2.75
CA ALA A 81 -15.66 9.29 -4.05
C ALA A 81 -14.16 9.04 -3.88
N THR A 82 -13.61 8.12 -4.65
CA THR A 82 -12.16 7.86 -4.69
C THR A 82 -11.46 8.92 -5.54
N ALA A 83 -10.29 9.37 -5.10
CA ALA A 83 -9.38 10.18 -5.89
C ALA A 83 -8.47 9.27 -6.75
N GLU A 84 -7.84 9.86 -7.77
CA GLU A 84 -6.80 9.16 -8.54
C GLU A 84 -5.42 9.18 -7.84
N ASN A 85 -5.25 10.07 -6.85
CA ASN A 85 -4.10 10.06 -5.94
C ASN A 85 -4.30 9.03 -4.83
N GLY A 86 -3.21 8.41 -4.37
CA GLY A 86 -3.27 7.32 -3.41
C GLY A 86 -1.92 6.68 -3.12
N PHE A 87 -1.97 5.49 -2.51
CA PHE A 87 -0.80 4.68 -2.23
C PHE A 87 -0.54 3.69 -3.36
N CYS A 88 0.71 3.58 -3.78
CA CYS A 88 1.19 2.51 -4.64
C CYS A 88 2.08 1.60 -3.82
N LEU A 89 1.80 0.30 -3.85
CA LEU A 89 2.55 -0.70 -3.11
C LEU A 89 3.02 -1.79 -4.07
N VAL A 90 4.27 -2.23 -3.92
CA VAL A 90 4.76 -3.50 -4.48
C VAL A 90 5.08 -4.42 -3.32
N ALA A 91 4.59 -5.65 -3.36
CA ALA A 91 4.75 -6.58 -2.26
C ALA A 91 5.02 -8.01 -2.74
N THR A 92 5.76 -8.77 -1.95
CA THR A 92 5.92 -10.22 -2.11
C THR A 92 5.71 -10.95 -0.79
N LYS A 93 5.27 -12.21 -0.89
CA LYS A 93 5.04 -13.06 0.28
C LYS A 93 6.37 -13.59 0.81
N ARG A 94 6.54 -13.56 2.13
CA ARG A 94 7.62 -14.25 2.84
C ARG A 94 7.14 -15.61 3.37
N GLN A 95 8.09 -16.50 3.63
CA GLN A 95 7.82 -17.82 4.22
C GLN A 95 7.79 -17.80 5.76
N ASP A 96 8.30 -16.73 6.36
CA ASP A 96 8.20 -16.49 7.80
C ASP A 96 6.99 -15.60 8.14
N ASN A 97 6.83 -15.27 9.42
CA ASN A 97 5.78 -14.37 9.92
C ASN A 97 6.26 -12.92 10.04
N THR A 98 7.32 -12.54 9.33
CA THR A 98 7.87 -11.19 9.42
C THR A 98 7.26 -10.32 8.33
N ILE A 99 6.86 -9.11 8.68
CA ILE A 99 6.51 -8.05 7.75
C ILE A 99 7.64 -7.04 7.76
N ARG A 100 8.17 -6.71 6.58
CA ARG A 100 9.08 -5.60 6.36
C ARG A 100 8.46 -4.63 5.37
N ILE A 101 8.49 -3.35 5.72
CA ILE A 101 7.89 -2.27 4.93
C ILE A 101 8.93 -1.17 4.73
N LEU A 102 9.09 -0.77 3.46
CA LEU A 102 9.91 0.37 3.03
C LEU A 102 8.98 1.51 2.60
N ASP A 103 9.14 2.68 3.22
CA ASP A 103 8.53 3.92 2.77
C ASP A 103 9.52 4.66 1.86
N ILE A 104 9.20 4.77 0.58
CA ILE A 104 10.08 5.37 -0.41
C ILE A 104 10.23 6.88 -0.20
N ALA A 105 9.21 7.55 0.35
CA ALA A 105 9.22 9.00 0.49
C ALA A 105 10.13 9.45 1.64
N SER A 106 10.17 8.68 2.73
CA SER A 106 10.97 8.97 3.92
C SER A 106 12.30 8.21 3.98
N ASP A 107 12.51 7.23 3.09
CA ASP A 107 13.63 6.26 3.15
C ASP A 107 13.67 5.48 4.47
N GLU A 108 12.51 5.35 5.13
CA GLU A 108 12.39 4.60 6.38
C GLU A 108 12.05 3.14 6.13
N LYS A 109 12.59 2.28 7.00
CA LYS A 109 12.31 0.85 7.03
C LYS A 109 11.76 0.45 8.38
N VAL A 110 10.70 -0.35 8.34
CA VAL A 110 10.10 -0.95 9.53
C VAL A 110 10.03 -2.46 9.35
N GLU A 111 10.30 -3.20 10.42
CA GLU A 111 10.23 -4.66 10.45
C GLU A 111 9.58 -5.12 11.76
N PHE A 112 8.63 -6.06 11.66
CA PHE A 112 7.98 -6.66 12.83
C PHE A 112 7.44 -8.06 12.52
N THR A 113 7.32 -8.89 13.55
CA THR A 113 6.71 -10.22 13.44
C THR A 113 5.21 -10.16 13.72
N ILE A 114 4.40 -10.82 12.90
CA ILE A 114 2.96 -10.93 13.09
C ILE A 114 2.66 -11.74 14.35
N THR A 115 2.01 -11.11 15.32
CA THR A 115 1.56 -11.72 16.58
C THR A 115 0.39 -10.92 17.16
N ASP A 116 -0.46 -11.57 17.95
CA ASP A 116 -1.57 -10.91 18.66
C ASP A 116 -1.07 -10.05 19.83
N GLN A 117 0.17 -10.26 20.27
CA GLN A 117 0.86 -9.49 21.31
C GLN A 117 1.55 -8.22 20.79
N LEU A 118 1.48 -7.95 19.48
CA LEU A 118 2.15 -6.80 18.86
C LEU A 118 1.68 -5.50 19.53
N GLN A 119 2.60 -4.58 19.80
CA GLN A 119 2.31 -3.28 20.42
C GLN A 119 2.59 -2.15 19.42
N PRO A 120 1.58 -1.68 18.67
CA PRO A 120 1.71 -0.54 17.78
C PRO A 120 2.08 0.74 18.55
N HIS A 121 3.00 1.54 18.01
CA HIS A 121 3.46 2.80 18.61
C HIS A 121 2.69 3.99 18.04
N SER A 122 1.95 4.72 18.88
CA SER A 122 0.96 5.72 18.43
C SER A 122 1.49 6.92 17.64
N GLU A 123 2.81 7.16 17.63
CA GLU A 123 3.43 8.36 17.04
C GLU A 123 4.16 8.09 15.71
N HIS A 124 4.11 6.85 15.20
CA HIS A 124 4.82 6.47 13.99
C HIS A 124 3.84 5.92 12.94
N TRP A 125 4.12 6.12 11.64
CA TRP A 125 3.24 5.63 10.57
C TRP A 125 3.10 4.10 10.58
N SER A 126 4.12 3.38 11.07
CA SER A 126 4.08 1.93 11.23
C SER A 126 2.96 1.44 12.15
N ASN A 127 2.41 2.31 13.00
CA ASN A 127 1.25 2.02 13.82
C ASN A 127 0.10 1.43 13.00
N TYR A 128 -0.11 1.92 11.79
CA TYR A 128 -1.17 1.46 10.88
C TYR A 128 -0.98 -0.02 10.48
N PRO A 129 0.08 -0.41 9.76
CA PRO A 129 0.29 -1.81 9.37
C PRO A 129 0.50 -2.73 10.57
N MET A 130 1.12 -2.25 11.67
CA MET A 130 1.23 -3.02 12.91
C MET A 130 -0.15 -3.33 13.52
N THR A 131 -1.05 -2.35 13.54
CA THR A 131 -2.43 -2.56 14.03
C THR A 131 -3.17 -3.58 13.16
N VAL A 132 -3.02 -3.51 11.84
CA VAL A 132 -3.61 -4.49 10.91
C VAL A 132 -3.04 -5.88 11.16
N ALA A 133 -1.72 -6.02 11.25
CA ALA A 133 -1.07 -7.31 11.50
C ALA A 133 -1.50 -7.94 12.83
N ARG A 134 -1.61 -7.13 13.90
CA ARG A 134 -2.15 -7.58 15.18
C ARG A 134 -3.57 -8.11 15.04
N ARG A 135 -4.45 -7.36 14.36
CA ARG A 135 -5.85 -7.77 14.14
C ARG A 135 -5.96 -9.02 13.28
N LEU A 136 -5.09 -9.19 12.28
CA LEU A 136 -5.00 -10.41 11.49
C LEU A 136 -4.62 -11.61 12.38
N ALA A 137 -3.59 -11.48 13.21
CA ALA A 137 -3.17 -12.53 14.13
C ALA A 137 -4.26 -12.89 15.15
N THR A 138 -4.94 -11.89 15.74
CA THR A 138 -6.03 -12.10 16.70
C THR A 138 -7.24 -12.79 16.07
N ASN A 139 -7.65 -12.36 14.87
CA ASN A 139 -8.88 -12.85 14.25
C ASN A 139 -8.68 -14.16 13.47
N PHE A 140 -7.46 -14.44 13.02
CA PHE A 140 -7.12 -15.62 12.20
C PHE A 140 -5.86 -16.33 12.73
N PRO A 141 -5.93 -16.97 13.93
CA PRO A 141 -4.78 -17.62 14.54
C PRO A 141 -4.15 -18.67 13.63
N GLY A 142 -2.81 -18.72 13.58
CA GLY A 142 -2.05 -19.68 12.76
C GLY A 142 -1.85 -19.28 11.29
N THR A 143 -2.34 -18.11 10.87
CA THR A 143 -2.10 -17.62 9.51
C THR A 143 -0.62 -17.23 9.31
N GLN A 144 0.02 -17.78 8.27
CA GLN A 144 1.36 -17.37 7.84
C GLN A 144 1.28 -16.36 6.68
N CYS A 145 1.45 -15.08 7.00
CA CYS A 145 1.30 -13.98 6.07
C CYS A 145 2.44 -12.95 6.11
N GLY A 146 3.67 -13.37 6.38
CA GLY A 146 4.83 -12.49 6.25
C GLY A 146 4.94 -11.89 4.83
N ALA A 147 5.51 -10.69 4.74
CA ALA A 147 5.58 -9.93 3.51
C ALA A 147 6.79 -8.99 3.47
N GLU A 148 7.34 -8.79 2.28
CA GLU A 148 8.20 -7.65 1.93
C GLU A 148 7.35 -6.66 1.16
N ILE A 149 7.35 -5.39 1.56
CA ILE A 149 6.49 -4.35 0.99
C ILE A 149 7.33 -3.08 0.78
N ALA A 150 7.20 -2.47 -0.38
CA ALA A 150 7.64 -1.10 -0.62
C ALA A 150 6.43 -0.27 -1.06
N PHE A 151 6.29 0.94 -0.50
CA PHE A 151 5.20 1.83 -0.87
C PHE A 151 5.64 3.28 -1.01
N ALA A 152 4.89 4.03 -1.82
CA ALA A 152 4.90 5.48 -1.79
C ALA A 152 3.48 6.01 -1.98
N SER A 153 3.25 7.26 -1.60
CA SER A 153 1.97 7.94 -1.73
C SER A 153 2.14 9.27 -2.44
N ASP A 154 1.21 9.60 -3.33
CA ASP A 154 1.10 10.93 -3.91
C ASP A 154 -0.09 11.70 -3.35
N LEU A 155 -0.63 11.28 -2.20
CA LEU A 155 -1.62 12.07 -1.48
C LEU A 155 -0.99 13.31 -0.86
N PRO A 156 -1.52 14.51 -1.13
CA PRO A 156 -1.15 15.74 -0.43
C PRO A 156 -1.15 15.57 1.10
N PRO A 157 -0.04 15.92 1.79
CA PRO A 157 0.02 15.92 3.23
C PRO A 157 -1.09 16.81 3.83
N ALA A 158 -1.68 16.37 4.94
CA ALA A 158 -2.67 17.12 5.72
C ALA A 158 -3.94 17.59 4.98
N ALA A 159 -4.25 17.04 3.79
CA ALA A 159 -5.41 17.47 3.00
C ALA A 159 -6.77 16.87 3.44
N GLY A 160 -6.82 16.14 4.57
CA GLY A 160 -8.05 15.48 5.02
C GLY A 160 -8.52 14.34 4.10
N MET A 161 -7.64 13.80 3.24
CA MET A 161 -7.96 12.76 2.25
C MET A 161 -7.79 11.33 2.78
N ALA A 162 -7.88 11.15 4.11
CA ALA A 162 -7.83 9.86 4.78
C ALA A 162 -6.57 9.01 4.46
N SER A 163 -5.39 9.64 4.42
CA SER A 163 -4.11 8.95 4.19
C SER A 163 -3.86 7.81 5.18
N SER A 164 -4.30 7.97 6.43
CA SER A 164 -4.29 6.95 7.47
C SER A 164 -5.18 5.74 7.13
N SER A 165 -6.35 5.97 6.55
CA SER A 165 -7.27 4.90 6.15
C SER A 165 -6.75 4.16 4.92
N ALA A 166 -6.14 4.87 3.96
CA ALA A 166 -5.56 4.22 2.79
C ALA A 166 -4.32 3.37 3.12
N MET A 167 -3.57 3.70 4.19
CA MET A 167 -2.50 2.83 4.72
C MET A 167 -3.01 1.56 5.43
N ILE A 168 -4.28 1.52 5.81
CA ILE A 168 -4.88 0.38 6.52
C ILE A 168 -5.46 -0.67 5.55
N VAL A 169 -5.84 -0.27 4.34
CA VAL A 169 -6.53 -1.11 3.33
C VAL A 169 -5.53 -1.97 2.56
#